data_AF-A0A7C3MA94-F1
#
_entry.id   AF-A0A7C3MA94-F1
#
_cell.length_a   1.000
_cell.length_b   1.000
_cell.length_c   1.000
_cell.angle_alpha   90.00
_cell.angle_beta   90.00
_cell.angle_gamma   90.00
#
_symmetry.space_group_name_H-M   'P 1'
#
loop_
_entity.id
_entity.type
_entity.pdbx_description
1 polymer ?
#
loop_
_entity_poly.entity_id
_entity_poly.type
_entity_poly.pdbx_seq_one_letter_code
_entity_poly.pdbx_strand_id
1 'polypeptide(L)'
;MRISVTEFLKIRKELRSHRDIRKLPYPRGMLHSILQQKKVDSVKKKYHKFAERIPEIVEYWEREKKFPSWLTLPPVMKIRLLMKGMGFSAKSINKALRSPEEVLNDEKIAEQIRRAVLSDYVYSPIAAKLQRARGELGEKAVRHELTKAGIEFLTEKDLKGRFSKTPDFYFEEPLRFTGMEIRWIESKAMFGDPRSHDLYWRKQYSKYYDMFGKGLVVYWLGCVDGIEVSDGSEFKNRYRKSLLDMLLYLTDSKDESYAERLNAKFIEVDEENEILAAERVVEAYAEGRIMAFTYKKNEVARILKNMGFDVVVI
;
A
#
# COMPACT_ATOMS: atom_id res chain seq x y z
N MET A 1 0.83 14.88 -11.62
CA MET A 1 0.16 15.56 -10.50
C MET A 1 1.19 16.00 -9.48
N ARG A 2 1.55 17.28 -9.54
CA ARG A 2 2.40 17.94 -8.54
C ARG A 2 1.60 18.96 -7.75
N ILE A 3 1.96 19.16 -6.49
CA ILE A 3 1.33 20.15 -5.62
C ILE A 3 2.40 20.90 -4.82
N SER A 4 2.09 22.12 -4.40
CA SER A 4 3.00 22.90 -3.56
C SER A 4 3.16 22.26 -2.18
N VAL A 5 4.28 22.56 -1.50
CA VAL A 5 4.53 22.12 -0.12
C VAL A 5 3.38 22.57 0.79
N THR A 6 2.88 23.80 0.62
CA THR A 6 1.78 24.37 1.40
C THR A 6 0.49 23.57 1.23
N GLU A 7 0.13 23.22 -0.01
CA GLU A 7 -1.07 22.43 -0.27
C GLU A 7 -0.92 21.00 0.26
N PHE A 8 0.26 20.40 0.14
CA PHE A 8 0.55 19.09 0.74
C PHE A 8 0.34 19.10 2.26
N LEU A 9 0.84 20.11 2.96
CA LEU A 9 0.68 20.25 4.40
C LEU A 9 -0.80 20.46 4.79
N LYS A 10 -1.56 21.21 4.00
CA LYS A 10 -3.00 21.42 4.18
C LYS A 10 -3.78 20.10 4.03
N ILE A 11 -3.62 19.40 2.90
CA ILE A 11 -4.24 18.09 2.66
C ILE A 11 -3.90 17.13 3.80
N ARG A 12 -2.62 17.07 4.17
CA ARG A 12 -2.14 16.19 5.24
C ARG A 12 -2.78 16.55 6.58
N LYS A 13 -3.06 17.83 6.88
CA LYS A 13 -3.76 18.24 8.11
C LYS A 13 -5.22 17.76 8.10
N GLU A 14 -5.91 17.93 6.97
CA GLU A 14 -7.33 17.62 6.78
C GLU A 14 -7.63 16.11 6.78
N LEU A 15 -6.75 15.29 6.23
CA LEU A 15 -6.90 13.82 6.20
C LEU A 15 -6.75 13.21 7.61
N ARG A 16 -7.87 12.86 8.27
CA ARG A 16 -7.88 12.20 9.59
C ARG A 16 -8.14 10.70 9.48
N SER A 17 -8.99 10.32 8.53
CA SER A 17 -9.43 8.95 8.26
C SER A 17 -9.65 8.72 6.75
N HIS A 18 -9.84 7.45 6.34
CA HIS A 18 -10.18 7.12 4.95
C HIS A 18 -11.51 7.75 4.49
N ARG A 19 -12.41 8.11 5.42
CA ARG A 19 -13.69 8.78 5.09
C ARG A 19 -13.48 10.19 4.55
N ASP A 20 -12.36 10.83 4.88
CA ASP A 20 -12.05 12.20 4.43
C ASP A 20 -11.53 12.22 2.98
N ILE A 21 -11.11 11.07 2.44
CA ILE A 21 -10.60 10.94 1.07
C ILE A 21 -11.65 11.41 0.04
N ARG A 22 -12.95 11.18 0.29
CA ARG A 22 -14.03 11.58 -0.62
C ARG A 22 -14.32 13.08 -0.64
N LYS A 23 -13.76 13.85 0.31
CA LYS A 23 -14.11 15.26 0.51
C LYS A 23 -13.18 16.22 -0.21
N LEU A 24 -12.03 15.74 -0.70
CA LEU A 24 -11.00 16.58 -1.29
C LEU A 24 -10.93 16.35 -2.81
N PRO A 25 -10.69 17.39 -3.62
CA PRO A 25 -10.72 17.32 -5.08
C PRO A 25 -9.41 16.73 -5.66
N TYR A 26 -8.90 15.65 -5.06
CA TYR A 26 -7.67 14.97 -5.49
C TYR A 26 -7.93 13.48 -5.71
N PRO A 27 -7.12 12.81 -6.54
CA PRO A 27 -7.25 11.38 -6.77
C PRO A 27 -7.18 10.59 -5.46
N ARG A 28 -8.06 9.60 -5.33
CA ARG A 28 -8.19 8.76 -4.14
C ARG A 28 -6.87 8.10 -3.75
N GLY A 29 -6.10 7.59 -4.72
CA GLY A 29 -4.80 6.97 -4.50
C GLY A 29 -3.78 7.91 -3.85
N MET A 30 -3.72 9.16 -4.30
CA MET A 30 -2.88 10.21 -3.72
C MET A 30 -3.25 10.46 -2.25
N LEU A 31 -4.53 10.74 -2.00
CA LEU A 31 -5.02 11.03 -0.65
C LEU A 31 -4.81 9.84 0.30
N HIS A 32 -5.05 8.63 -0.19
CA HIS A 32 -4.80 7.40 0.56
C HIS A 32 -3.31 7.26 0.92
N SER A 33 -2.39 7.54 -0.02
CA SER A 33 -0.95 7.50 0.23
C SER A 33 -0.50 8.51 1.28
N ILE A 34 -0.94 9.77 1.16
CA ILE A 34 -0.62 10.84 2.11
C ILE A 34 -1.12 10.48 3.51
N LEU A 35 -2.35 9.94 3.61
CA LEU A 35 -2.92 9.47 4.88
C LEU A 35 -2.09 8.33 5.49
N GLN A 36 -1.70 7.34 4.69
CA GLN A 36 -0.86 6.23 5.15
C GLN A 36 0.49 6.73 5.66
N GLN A 37 1.19 7.59 4.91
CA GLN A 37 2.45 8.19 5.35
C GLN A 37 2.29 8.97 6.66
N LYS A 38 1.20 9.73 6.81
CA LYS A 38 0.87 10.43 8.05
C LYS A 38 0.74 9.49 9.24
N LYS A 39 0.06 8.35 9.07
CA LYS A 39 -0.08 7.34 10.13
C LYS A 39 1.25 6.66 10.44
N VAL A 40 2.02 6.27 9.43
CA VAL A 40 3.35 5.68 9.61
C VAL A 40 4.28 6.62 10.39
N ASP A 41 4.29 7.90 10.05
CA ASP A 41 5.07 8.90 10.76
C ASP A 41 4.63 9.08 12.22
N SER A 42 3.31 9.10 12.47
CA SER A 42 2.78 9.15 13.83
C SER A 42 3.21 7.94 14.66
N VAL A 43 3.21 6.73 14.07
CA VAL A 43 3.66 5.52 14.77
C VAL A 43 5.15 5.59 15.06
N LYS A 44 6.00 5.91 14.07
CA LYS A 44 7.46 6.04 14.27
C LYS A 44 7.80 6.98 15.43
N LYS A 45 7.08 8.10 15.56
CA LYS A 45 7.29 9.07 16.65
C LYS A 45 6.87 8.58 18.03
N LYS A 46 5.83 7.74 18.12
CA LYS A 46 5.21 7.35 19.40
C LYS A 46 5.57 5.93 19.86
N TYR A 47 6.04 5.06 18.95
CA TYR A 47 6.18 3.63 19.21
C TYR A 47 7.09 3.32 20.40
N HIS A 48 8.26 3.95 20.49
CA HIS A 48 9.22 3.72 21.58
C HIS A 48 8.61 4.03 22.96
N LYS A 49 7.91 5.16 23.09
CA LYS A 49 7.22 5.55 24.33
C LYS A 49 6.15 4.56 24.78
N PHE A 50 5.45 3.93 23.83
CA PHE A 50 4.47 2.89 24.16
C PHE A 50 5.11 1.52 24.38
N ALA A 51 6.24 1.25 23.73
CA ALA A 51 7.01 0.02 23.93
C ALA A 51 7.62 -0.04 25.34
N GLU A 52 8.04 1.09 25.90
CA GLU A 52 8.49 1.19 27.30
C GLU A 52 7.37 0.87 28.31
N ARG A 53 6.11 1.10 27.92
CA ARG A 53 4.92 0.90 28.76
C ARG A 53 4.22 -0.43 28.49
N ILE A 54 4.90 -1.40 27.86
CA ILE A 54 4.34 -2.74 27.61
C ILE A 54 3.81 -3.40 28.89
N PRO A 55 4.51 -3.36 30.05
CA PRO A 55 3.98 -3.94 31.29
C PRO A 55 2.61 -3.38 31.69
N GLU A 56 2.43 -2.05 31.62
CA GLU A 56 1.15 -1.39 31.92
C GLU A 56 0.05 -1.78 30.91
N ILE A 57 0.41 -1.99 29.63
CA ILE A 57 -0.55 -2.43 28.59
C ILE A 57 -1.06 -3.84 28.90
N VAL A 58 -0.17 -4.74 29.29
CA VAL A 58 -0.51 -6.13 29.63
C VAL A 58 -1.38 -6.18 30.88
N GLU A 59 -0.96 -5.50 31.96
CA GLU A 59 -1.72 -5.47 33.22
C GLU A 59 -3.13 -4.89 33.02
N TYR A 60 -3.24 -3.77 32.29
CA TYR A 60 -4.53 -3.17 31.98
C TYR A 60 -5.41 -4.11 31.16
N TRP A 61 -4.83 -4.83 30.20
CA TRP A 61 -5.56 -5.82 29.40
C TRP A 61 -6.05 -7.00 30.23
N GLU A 62 -5.22 -7.54 31.12
CA GLU A 62 -5.58 -8.66 31.98
C GLU A 62 -6.78 -8.33 32.87
N ARG A 63 -6.79 -7.12 33.45
CA ARG A 63 -7.88 -6.61 34.29
C ARG A 63 -9.14 -6.27 33.49
N GLU A 64 -9.00 -5.52 32.39
CA GLU A 64 -10.14 -4.86 31.74
C GLU A 64 -10.60 -5.54 30.43
N LYS A 65 -9.76 -6.41 29.86
CA LYS A 65 -9.95 -7.03 28.53
C LYS A 65 -10.24 -6.02 27.41
N LYS A 66 -9.67 -4.81 27.54
CA LYS A 66 -9.73 -3.72 26.56
C LYS A 66 -8.40 -2.96 26.57
N PHE A 67 -8.11 -2.23 25.49
CA PHE A 67 -6.93 -1.35 25.45
C PHE A 67 -7.13 -0.06 26.24
N PRO A 68 -6.09 0.48 26.88
CA PRO A 68 -6.18 1.77 27.55
C PRO A 68 -6.38 2.92 26.54
N SER A 69 -7.14 3.94 26.95
CA SER A 69 -7.48 5.09 26.09
C SER A 69 -6.25 5.90 25.65
N TRP A 70 -5.21 5.95 26.48
CA TRP A 70 -3.94 6.63 26.17
C TRP A 70 -3.11 5.91 25.10
N LEU A 71 -3.36 4.63 24.81
CA LEU A 71 -2.68 3.89 23.75
C LEU A 71 -3.25 4.27 22.38
N THR A 72 -2.74 5.36 21.81
CA THR A 72 -3.26 5.99 20.57
C THR A 72 -2.62 5.46 19.28
N LEU A 73 -2.09 4.22 19.30
CA LEU A 73 -1.56 3.56 18.11
C LEU A 73 -2.65 2.96 17.23
N PRO A 74 -2.38 2.69 15.94
CA PRO A 74 -3.27 1.91 15.07
C PRO A 74 -3.59 0.52 15.66
N PRO A 75 -4.78 -0.03 15.41
CA PRO A 75 -5.26 -1.27 16.05
C PRO A 75 -4.25 -2.43 16.01
N VAL A 76 -3.64 -2.70 14.86
CA VAL A 76 -2.68 -3.81 14.74
C VAL A 76 -1.41 -3.54 15.54
N MET A 77 -0.99 -2.28 15.67
CA MET A 77 0.16 -1.93 16.52
C MET A 77 -0.12 -2.11 18.01
N LYS A 78 -1.37 -1.88 18.47
CA LYS A 78 -1.76 -2.19 19.85
C LYS A 78 -1.67 -3.69 20.13
N ILE A 79 -2.20 -4.51 19.21
CA ILE A 79 -2.12 -5.97 19.26
C ILE A 79 -0.66 -6.43 19.31
N ARG A 80 0.21 -5.88 18.45
CA ARG A 80 1.63 -6.25 18.43
C ARG A 80 2.33 -5.95 19.76
N LEU A 81 2.04 -4.81 20.40
CA LEU A 81 2.62 -4.48 21.71
C LEU A 81 2.10 -5.41 22.81
N LEU A 82 0.79 -5.67 22.85
CA LEU A 82 0.19 -6.57 23.82
C LEU A 82 0.76 -7.99 23.71
N MET A 83 0.74 -8.57 22.50
CA MET A 83 1.26 -9.91 22.28
C MET A 83 2.76 -10.00 22.54
N LYS A 84 3.54 -8.95 22.21
CA LYS A 84 4.95 -8.88 22.58
C LYS A 84 5.13 -8.92 24.11
N GLY A 85 4.31 -8.19 24.85
CA GLY A 85 4.31 -8.22 26.32
C GLY A 85 3.92 -9.56 26.92
N MET A 86 3.02 -10.29 26.26
CA MET A 86 2.64 -11.66 26.61
C MET A 86 3.67 -12.73 26.18
N GLY A 87 4.83 -12.31 25.66
CA GLY A 87 5.93 -13.23 25.31
C GLY A 87 5.82 -13.89 23.92
N PHE A 88 4.87 -13.48 23.08
CA PHE A 88 4.77 -14.05 21.73
C PHE A 88 5.92 -13.60 20.82
N SER A 89 6.46 -14.54 20.05
CA SER A 89 7.46 -14.24 19.03
C SER A 89 6.86 -13.41 17.88
N ALA A 90 7.70 -12.66 17.15
CA ALA A 90 7.26 -11.92 15.97
C ALA A 90 6.61 -12.83 14.90
N LYS A 91 7.09 -14.08 14.77
CA LYS A 91 6.50 -15.10 13.89
C LYS A 91 5.10 -15.48 14.36
N SER A 92 4.92 -15.76 15.65
CA SER A 92 3.62 -16.09 16.24
C SER A 92 2.63 -14.94 16.11
N ILE A 93 3.08 -13.69 16.32
CA ILE A 93 2.26 -12.49 16.13
C ILE A 93 1.80 -12.37 14.68
N ASN A 94 2.71 -12.53 13.71
CA ASN A 94 2.34 -12.48 12.29
C ASN A 94 1.38 -13.61 11.90
N LYS A 95 1.51 -14.80 12.51
CA LYS A 95 0.56 -15.91 12.33
C LYS A 95 -0.80 -15.55 12.92
N ALA A 96 -0.85 -15.01 14.14
CA ALA A 96 -2.09 -14.63 14.81
C ALA A 96 -2.87 -13.54 14.06
N LEU A 97 -2.18 -12.60 13.40
CA LEU A 97 -2.84 -11.60 12.55
C LEU A 97 -3.55 -12.19 11.32
N ARG A 98 -3.29 -13.46 10.97
CA ARG A 98 -3.94 -14.17 9.84
C ARG A 98 -4.95 -15.20 10.34
N SER A 99 -4.53 -15.99 11.33
CA SER A 99 -5.32 -17.07 11.94
C SER A 99 -5.17 -16.97 13.47
N PRO A 100 -5.90 -16.07 14.14
CA PRO A 100 -5.76 -15.88 15.59
C PRO A 100 -6.01 -17.15 16.42
N GLU A 101 -6.93 -17.98 15.99
CA GLU A 101 -7.46 -19.19 16.63
C GLU A 101 -6.44 -20.33 16.62
N GLU A 102 -5.53 -20.32 15.63
CA GLU A 102 -4.42 -21.26 15.58
C GLU A 102 -3.28 -20.91 16.55
N VAL A 103 -3.34 -19.73 17.19
CA VAL A 103 -2.26 -19.19 18.02
C VAL A 103 -2.73 -18.89 19.44
N LEU A 104 -4.01 -18.59 19.62
CA LEU A 104 -4.59 -18.09 20.86
C LEU A 104 -5.74 -18.97 21.31
N ASN A 105 -5.75 -19.29 22.61
CA ASN A 105 -6.90 -19.91 23.27
C ASN A 105 -7.88 -18.86 23.84
N ASP A 106 -7.47 -17.59 23.97
CA ASP A 106 -8.31 -16.51 24.49
C ASP A 106 -9.13 -15.87 23.36
N GLU A 107 -10.43 -16.20 23.31
CA GLU A 107 -11.37 -15.70 22.31
C GLU A 107 -11.51 -14.16 22.33
N LYS A 108 -11.32 -13.50 23.48
CA LYS A 108 -11.38 -12.03 23.54
C LYS A 108 -10.20 -11.39 22.81
N ILE A 109 -9.01 -11.98 22.91
CA ILE A 109 -7.85 -11.51 22.15
C ILE A 109 -8.06 -11.81 20.66
N ALA A 110 -8.50 -13.02 20.32
CA ALA A 110 -8.78 -13.40 18.94
C ALA A 110 -9.77 -12.43 18.25
N GLU A 111 -10.87 -12.11 18.91
CA GLU A 111 -11.86 -11.16 18.41
C GLU A 111 -11.28 -9.75 18.20
N GLN A 112 -10.42 -9.29 19.12
CA GLN A 112 -9.77 -7.99 18.99
C GLN A 112 -8.73 -7.96 17.87
N ILE A 113 -8.09 -9.11 17.59
CA ILE A 113 -7.24 -9.27 16.40
C ILE A 113 -8.07 -9.17 15.13
N ARG A 114 -9.19 -9.90 15.02
CA ARG A 114 -10.08 -9.84 13.84
C ARG A 114 -10.52 -8.40 13.57
N ARG A 115 -11.00 -7.68 14.60
CA ARG A 115 -11.37 -6.26 14.48
C ARG A 115 -10.20 -5.37 14.06
N ALA A 116 -9.00 -5.60 14.59
CA ALA A 116 -7.82 -4.83 14.23
C ALA A 116 -7.42 -5.05 12.77
N VAL A 117 -7.42 -6.29 12.30
CA VAL A 117 -7.12 -6.65 10.90
C VAL A 117 -8.10 -5.99 9.93
N LEU A 118 -9.39 -6.01 10.26
CA LEU A 118 -10.46 -5.45 9.42
C LEU A 118 -10.46 -3.90 9.32
N SER A 119 -9.85 -3.21 10.29
CA SER A 119 -9.93 -1.74 10.40
C SER A 119 -8.61 -1.02 10.16
N ASP A 120 -7.47 -1.69 10.33
CA ASP A 120 -6.14 -1.08 10.19
C ASP A 120 -5.67 -1.10 8.72
N TYR A 121 -5.88 0.02 8.02
CA TYR A 121 -5.47 0.21 6.61
C TYR A 121 -3.97 0.48 6.42
N VAL A 122 -3.14 0.33 7.46
CA VAL A 122 -1.69 0.60 7.40
C VAL A 122 -0.89 -0.65 7.72
N TYR A 123 -1.26 -1.40 8.75
CA TYR A 123 -0.44 -2.48 9.30
C TYR A 123 -1.09 -3.87 9.26
N SER A 124 -2.35 -3.98 8.83
CA SER A 124 -3.00 -5.29 8.65
C SER A 124 -2.36 -6.10 7.51
N PRO A 125 -2.52 -7.44 7.51
CA PRO A 125 -2.14 -8.28 6.37
C PRO A 125 -2.73 -7.81 5.03
N ILE A 126 -4.00 -7.40 5.02
CA ILE A 126 -4.68 -6.86 3.82
C ILE A 126 -3.99 -5.56 3.36
N ALA A 127 -3.68 -4.64 4.27
CA ALA A 127 -2.96 -3.41 3.93
C ALA A 127 -1.56 -3.67 3.37
N ALA A 128 -0.86 -4.69 3.89
CA ALA A 128 0.43 -5.12 3.37
C ALA A 128 0.31 -5.70 1.94
N LYS A 129 -0.72 -6.54 1.69
CA LYS A 129 -1.04 -7.03 0.34
C LYS A 129 -1.34 -5.88 -0.62
N LEU A 130 -2.10 -4.87 -0.18
CA LEU A 130 -2.42 -3.68 -0.97
C LEU A 130 -1.17 -2.86 -1.32
N GLN A 131 -0.21 -2.73 -0.39
CA GLN A 131 1.05 -2.06 -0.70
C GLN A 131 1.84 -2.80 -1.77
N ARG A 132 1.92 -4.14 -1.70
CA ARG A 132 2.58 -4.96 -2.73
C ARG A 132 1.88 -4.85 -4.08
N ALA A 133 0.56 -5.05 -4.12
CA ALA A 133 -0.22 -4.96 -5.35
C ALA A 133 -0.07 -3.58 -6.05
N ARG A 134 -0.03 -2.48 -5.30
CA ARG A 134 0.24 -1.15 -5.87
C ARG A 134 1.68 -0.99 -6.37
N GLY A 135 2.67 -1.57 -5.70
CA GLY A 135 4.05 -1.61 -6.18
C GLY A 135 4.14 -2.30 -7.54
N GLU A 136 3.56 -3.50 -7.63
CA GLU A 136 3.49 -4.30 -8.86
C GLU A 136 2.74 -3.57 -9.99
N LEU A 137 1.64 -2.88 -9.67
CA LEU A 137 0.94 -2.02 -10.64
C LEU A 137 1.82 -0.92 -11.20
N GLY A 138 2.61 -0.26 -10.35
CA GLY A 138 3.52 0.80 -10.77
C GLY A 138 4.60 0.26 -11.70
N GLU A 139 5.20 -0.88 -11.37
CA GLU A 139 6.17 -1.54 -12.25
C GLU A 139 5.54 -1.98 -13.57
N LYS A 140 4.33 -2.55 -13.54
CA LYS A 140 3.60 -2.90 -14.77
C LYS A 140 3.32 -1.69 -15.65
N ALA A 141 3.06 -0.51 -15.05
CA ALA A 141 2.87 0.72 -15.80
C ALA A 141 4.13 1.12 -16.59
N VAL A 142 5.33 0.99 -16.01
CA VAL A 142 6.60 1.24 -16.73
C VAL A 142 6.84 0.17 -17.78
N ARG A 143 6.76 -1.11 -17.37
CA ARG A 143 7.00 -2.27 -18.22
C ARG A 143 6.15 -2.23 -19.49
N HIS A 144 4.88 -1.89 -19.35
CA HIS A 144 3.96 -1.77 -20.48
C HIS A 144 4.43 -0.78 -21.53
N GLU A 145 4.87 0.42 -21.12
CA GLU A 145 5.35 1.44 -22.07
C GLU A 145 6.69 1.07 -22.70
N LEU A 146 7.64 0.53 -21.90
CA LEU A 146 8.94 0.09 -22.41
C LEU A 146 8.80 -1.02 -23.45
N THR A 147 8.03 -2.06 -23.14
CA THR A 147 7.78 -3.17 -24.07
C THR A 147 7.04 -2.69 -25.33
N LYS A 148 6.04 -1.82 -25.18
CA LYS A 148 5.32 -1.24 -26.33
C LYS A 148 6.25 -0.42 -27.24
N ALA A 149 7.25 0.25 -26.67
CA ALA A 149 8.25 1.00 -27.41
C ALA A 149 9.42 0.15 -27.95
N GLY A 150 9.43 -1.17 -27.69
CA GLY A 150 10.53 -2.06 -28.08
C GLY A 150 11.84 -1.78 -27.34
N ILE A 151 11.78 -1.18 -26.15
CA ILE A 151 12.96 -0.86 -25.33
C ILE A 151 13.28 -2.07 -24.44
N GLU A 152 14.49 -2.60 -24.59
CA GLU A 152 15.01 -3.66 -23.73
C GLU A 152 15.42 -3.09 -22.37
N PHE A 153 15.20 -3.86 -21.31
CA PHE A 153 15.56 -3.50 -19.94
C PHE A 153 15.86 -4.76 -19.12
N LEU A 154 16.69 -4.61 -18.10
CA LEU A 154 16.96 -5.62 -17.08
C LEU A 154 16.16 -5.30 -15.82
N THR A 155 15.62 -6.34 -15.18
CA THR A 155 14.87 -6.24 -13.91
C THR A 155 15.78 -6.56 -12.72
N GLU A 156 15.30 -6.32 -11.49
CA GLU A 156 15.99 -6.76 -10.27
C GLU A 156 16.40 -8.25 -10.32
N LYS A 157 15.57 -9.12 -10.92
CA LYS A 157 15.90 -10.56 -11.05
C LYS A 157 17.12 -10.80 -11.92
N ASP A 158 17.27 -10.05 -13.00
CA ASP A 158 18.36 -10.19 -13.97
C ASP A 158 19.68 -9.61 -13.43
N LEU A 159 19.57 -8.58 -12.59
CA LEU A 159 20.69 -7.90 -11.93
C LEU A 159 21.14 -8.59 -10.64
N LYS A 160 20.35 -9.54 -10.13
CA LYS A 160 20.61 -10.22 -8.86
C LYS A 160 21.96 -10.94 -8.90
N GLY A 161 22.80 -10.68 -7.91
CA GLY A 161 24.15 -11.25 -7.83
C GLY A 161 25.21 -10.48 -8.62
N ARG A 162 24.82 -9.55 -9.51
CA ARG A 162 25.75 -8.65 -10.21
C ARG A 162 26.01 -7.37 -9.41
N PHE A 163 24.98 -6.86 -8.73
CA PHE A 163 25.07 -5.62 -7.95
C PHE A 163 24.52 -5.77 -6.54
N SER A 164 25.06 -4.98 -5.60
CA SER A 164 24.61 -4.99 -4.20
C SER A 164 23.25 -4.31 -3.99
N LYS A 165 22.86 -3.45 -4.93
CA LYS A 165 21.57 -2.74 -5.01
C LYS A 165 21.14 -2.65 -6.47
N THR A 166 19.86 -2.86 -6.73
CA THR A 166 19.29 -2.93 -8.07
C THR A 166 18.09 -2.01 -8.18
N PRO A 167 17.99 -1.17 -9.22
CA PRO A 167 16.75 -0.45 -9.53
C PRO A 167 15.70 -1.42 -10.09
N ASP A 168 14.43 -0.97 -10.16
CA ASP A 168 13.34 -1.80 -10.72
C ASP A 168 13.55 -2.08 -12.22
N PHE A 169 14.08 -1.10 -12.95
CA PHE A 169 14.42 -1.19 -14.37
C PHE A 169 15.81 -0.60 -14.60
N TYR A 170 16.64 -1.32 -15.35
CA TYR A 170 17.98 -0.89 -15.76
C TYR A 170 18.14 -1.02 -17.27
N PHE A 171 18.85 -0.09 -17.88
CA PHE A 171 19.16 -0.08 -19.31
C PHE A 171 20.67 -0.19 -19.52
N GLU A 172 21.10 -1.16 -20.32
CA GLU A 172 22.52 -1.31 -20.68
C GLU A 172 23.00 -0.10 -21.48
N GLU A 173 22.15 0.38 -22.41
CA GLU A 173 22.36 1.63 -23.14
C GLU A 173 21.51 2.77 -22.57
N PRO A 174 22.03 4.01 -22.50
CA PRO A 174 21.26 5.16 -22.03
C PRO A 174 19.96 5.35 -22.82
N LEU A 175 18.85 5.50 -22.10
CA LEU A 175 17.55 5.82 -22.68
C LEU A 175 17.29 7.32 -22.61
N ARG A 176 16.97 7.95 -23.75
CA ARG A 176 16.50 9.34 -23.76
C ARG A 176 15.02 9.39 -23.41
N PHE A 177 14.70 9.88 -22.21
CA PHE A 177 13.33 10.00 -21.68
C PHE A 177 13.05 11.44 -21.27
N THR A 178 11.98 12.04 -21.81
CA THR A 178 11.58 13.44 -21.51
C THR A 178 12.71 14.48 -21.66
N GLY A 179 13.62 14.26 -22.61
CA GLY A 179 14.77 15.15 -22.84
C GLY A 179 15.98 14.90 -21.95
N MET A 180 15.94 13.91 -21.05
CA MET A 180 17.07 13.49 -20.20
C MET A 180 17.57 12.11 -20.63
N GLU A 181 18.86 11.86 -20.52
CA GLU A 181 19.43 10.51 -20.63
C GLU A 181 19.43 9.82 -19.27
N ILE A 182 18.82 8.64 -19.19
CA ILE A 182 18.67 7.84 -17.97
C ILE A 182 19.16 6.41 -18.21
N ARG A 183 19.69 5.79 -17.16
CA ARG A 183 20.14 4.38 -17.17
C ARG A 183 19.31 3.47 -16.28
N TRP A 184 18.41 4.03 -15.47
CA TRP A 184 17.52 3.27 -14.62
C TRP A 184 16.22 4.01 -14.32
N ILE A 185 15.18 3.24 -14.00
CA ILE A 185 13.90 3.73 -13.47
C ILE A 185 13.61 3.02 -12.15
N GLU A 186 13.18 3.79 -11.15
CA GLU A 186 12.67 3.30 -9.88
C GLU A 186 11.20 3.69 -9.71
N SER A 187 10.34 2.69 -9.53
CA SER A 187 8.89 2.78 -9.38
C SER A 187 8.50 2.87 -7.90
N LYS A 188 7.87 3.98 -7.50
CA LYS A 188 7.38 4.18 -6.13
C LYS A 188 5.87 4.40 -6.10
N ALA A 189 5.13 3.40 -5.63
CA ALA A 189 3.68 3.45 -5.48
C ALA A 189 3.22 4.23 -4.23
N MET A 190 3.73 5.46 -4.09
CA MET A 190 3.48 6.36 -2.98
C MET A 190 3.55 7.83 -3.42
N PHE A 191 3.10 8.74 -2.55
CA PHE A 191 3.26 10.18 -2.76
C PHE A 191 4.68 10.63 -2.39
N GLY A 192 5.33 11.36 -3.29
CA GLY A 192 6.70 11.87 -3.13
C GLY A 192 6.72 13.18 -2.35
N ASP A 193 6.91 13.11 -1.02
CA ASP A 193 7.19 14.28 -0.19
C ASP A 193 8.70 14.46 0.08
N PRO A 194 9.19 15.67 0.39
CA PRO A 194 10.62 15.92 0.56
C PRO A 194 11.31 15.02 1.60
N ARG A 195 10.61 14.70 2.70
CA ARG A 195 11.18 13.87 3.77
C ARG A 195 11.27 12.40 3.35
N SER A 196 10.23 11.87 2.72
CA SER A 196 10.31 10.50 2.17
C SER A 196 11.37 10.42 1.09
N HIS A 197 11.45 11.41 0.20
CA HIS A 197 12.43 11.44 -0.87
C HIS A 197 13.88 11.47 -0.36
N ASP A 198 14.21 12.35 0.58
CA ASP A 198 15.56 12.40 1.21
C ASP A 198 15.92 11.07 1.90
N LEU A 199 14.94 10.42 2.55
CA LEU A 199 15.17 9.11 3.17
C LEU A 199 15.52 8.04 2.14
N TYR A 200 14.82 7.99 1.01
CA TYR A 200 15.12 7.03 -0.05
C TYR A 200 16.40 7.39 -0.82
N TRP A 201 16.67 8.67 -1.01
CA TRP A 201 17.92 9.15 -1.60
C TRP A 201 19.13 8.56 -0.87
N ARG A 202 19.20 8.76 0.46
CA ARG A 202 20.30 8.27 1.31
C ARG A 202 20.41 6.75 1.37
N LYS A 203 19.28 6.04 1.24
CA LYS A 203 19.24 4.57 1.41
C LYS A 203 19.44 3.80 0.11
N GLN A 204 19.01 4.38 -1.00
CA GLN A 204 18.75 3.68 -2.25
C GLN A 204 19.24 4.49 -3.45
N TYR A 205 18.66 5.67 -3.72
CA TYR A 205 18.85 6.34 -5.03
C TYR A 205 20.27 6.86 -5.25
N SER A 206 20.94 7.37 -4.21
CA SER A 206 22.32 7.84 -4.35
C SER A 206 23.24 6.71 -4.81
N LYS A 207 23.00 5.48 -4.33
CA LYS A 207 23.79 4.30 -4.73
C LYS A 207 23.56 3.94 -6.19
N TYR A 208 22.32 4.05 -6.68
CA TYR A 208 22.04 3.86 -8.10
C TYR A 208 22.71 4.91 -8.95
N TYR A 209 22.71 6.17 -8.48
CA TYR A 209 23.39 7.25 -9.13
C TYR A 209 24.91 7.00 -9.22
N ASP A 210 25.52 6.60 -8.10
CA ASP A 210 26.96 6.32 -8.04
C ASP A 210 27.37 5.14 -8.93
N MET A 211 26.52 4.09 -9.03
CA MET A 211 26.82 2.88 -9.80
C MET A 211 26.46 3.01 -11.29
N PHE A 212 25.35 3.65 -11.61
CA PHE A 212 24.71 3.60 -12.93
C PHE A 212 24.51 4.99 -13.55
N GLY A 213 24.89 6.07 -12.87
CA GLY A 213 24.65 7.44 -13.33
C GLY A 213 23.19 7.87 -13.20
N LYS A 214 22.77 8.83 -14.02
CA LYS A 214 21.43 9.43 -13.96
C LYS A 214 20.32 8.37 -14.13
N GLY A 215 19.26 8.53 -13.37
CA GLY A 215 18.05 7.73 -13.52
C GLY A 215 16.81 8.50 -13.10
N LEU A 216 15.66 7.84 -13.18
CA LEU A 216 14.35 8.44 -12.96
C LEU A 216 13.63 7.73 -11.81
N VAL A 217 13.23 8.48 -10.79
CA VAL A 217 12.27 7.99 -9.79
C VAL A 217 10.87 8.43 -10.21
N VAL A 218 9.92 7.50 -10.20
CA VAL A 218 8.50 7.75 -10.53
C VAL A 218 7.65 7.59 -9.27
N TYR A 219 7.06 8.69 -8.78
CA TYR A 219 6.07 8.66 -7.69
C TYR A 219 4.65 8.62 -8.26
N TRP A 220 4.07 7.42 -8.29
CA TRP A 220 2.79 7.17 -8.98
C TRP A 220 1.59 7.92 -8.42
N LEU A 221 1.65 8.28 -7.14
CA LEU A 221 0.53 8.89 -6.44
C LEU A 221 0.70 10.41 -6.30
N GLY A 222 1.61 11.01 -7.08
CA GLY A 222 1.92 12.44 -7.10
C GLY A 222 3.16 12.79 -6.27
N CYS A 223 3.63 14.02 -6.39
CA CYS A 223 4.75 14.52 -5.58
C CYS A 223 4.61 16.02 -5.27
N VAL A 224 5.46 16.50 -4.37
CA VAL A 224 5.60 17.93 -4.08
C VAL A 224 6.46 18.59 -5.16
N ASP A 225 6.12 19.84 -5.49
CA ASP A 225 6.93 20.68 -6.39
C ASP A 225 8.38 20.83 -5.91
N GLY A 226 9.30 21.03 -6.86
CA GLY A 226 10.72 21.24 -6.57
C GLY A 226 11.54 19.97 -6.31
N ILE A 227 10.95 18.78 -6.43
CA ILE A 227 11.67 17.51 -6.42
C ILE A 227 11.93 17.06 -7.88
N GLU A 228 13.17 16.72 -8.22
CA GLU A 228 13.58 16.25 -9.55
C GLU A 228 13.20 14.78 -9.79
N VAL A 229 11.90 14.52 -9.93
CA VAL A 229 11.31 13.18 -10.09
C VAL A 229 10.10 13.21 -11.01
N SER A 230 9.71 12.07 -11.59
CA SER A 230 8.44 11.97 -12.33
C SER A 230 7.26 11.78 -11.36
N ASP A 231 6.12 12.38 -11.71
CA ASP A 231 4.82 12.17 -11.04
C ASP A 231 3.94 11.14 -11.79
N GLY A 232 4.58 10.39 -12.69
CA GLY A 232 4.01 9.37 -13.55
C GLY A 232 3.15 9.91 -14.70
N SER A 233 3.00 11.22 -14.90
CA SER A 233 2.12 11.79 -15.94
C SER A 233 2.49 11.40 -17.37
N GLU A 234 3.73 10.98 -17.58
CA GLU A 234 4.27 10.45 -18.84
C GLU A 234 3.67 9.08 -19.19
N PHE A 235 3.28 8.28 -18.20
CA PHE A 235 2.80 6.90 -18.36
C PHE A 235 1.27 6.85 -18.43
N LYS A 236 0.70 7.16 -19.59
CA LYS A 236 -0.77 7.25 -19.79
C LYS A 236 -1.42 5.90 -20.09
N ASN A 237 -1.40 4.99 -19.12
CA ASN A 237 -2.00 3.66 -19.24
C ASN A 237 -2.97 3.30 -18.11
N ARG A 238 -3.64 2.15 -18.26
CA ARG A 238 -4.66 1.65 -17.33
C ARG A 238 -4.13 1.37 -15.93
N TYR A 239 -2.86 1.01 -15.79
CA TYR A 239 -2.24 0.72 -14.50
C TYR A 239 -2.09 1.99 -13.66
N ARG A 240 -1.60 3.08 -14.27
CA ARG A 240 -1.58 4.40 -13.63
C ARG A 240 -2.98 4.87 -13.24
N LYS A 241 -3.96 4.71 -14.12
CA LYS A 241 -5.36 5.06 -13.82
C LYS A 241 -5.86 4.33 -12.57
N SER A 242 -5.58 3.03 -12.50
CA SER A 242 -5.96 2.18 -11.37
C SER A 242 -5.33 2.69 -10.08
N LEU A 243 -4.02 2.97 -10.07
CA LEU A 243 -3.32 3.52 -8.90
C LEU A 243 -3.96 4.81 -8.36
N LEU A 244 -4.40 5.69 -9.26
CA LEU A 244 -4.97 6.99 -8.90
C LEU A 244 -6.42 6.91 -8.43
N ASP A 245 -7.27 6.10 -9.06
CA ASP A 245 -8.69 6.01 -8.70
C ASP A 245 -8.96 5.02 -7.55
N MET A 246 -8.11 4.00 -7.39
CA MET A 246 -8.35 2.85 -6.51
C MET A 246 -9.77 2.30 -6.64
N LEU A 247 -10.25 2.15 -7.87
CA LEU A 247 -11.61 1.67 -8.16
C LEU A 247 -11.63 0.14 -8.32
N LEU A 248 -12.63 -0.49 -7.72
CA LEU A 248 -12.93 -1.92 -7.81
C LEU A 248 -14.43 -2.14 -8.02
N TYR A 249 -14.78 -3.25 -8.67
CA TYR A 249 -16.16 -3.71 -8.77
C TYR A 249 -16.31 -5.05 -8.06
N LEU A 250 -17.43 -5.23 -7.37
CA LEU A 250 -17.84 -6.52 -6.79
C LEU A 250 -19.20 -6.92 -7.36
N THR A 251 -19.41 -8.22 -7.57
CA THR A 251 -20.64 -8.77 -8.14
C THR A 251 -20.98 -10.11 -7.50
N ASP A 252 -22.25 -10.49 -7.53
CA ASP A 252 -22.75 -11.85 -7.27
C ASP A 252 -23.23 -12.54 -8.56
N SER A 253 -22.99 -11.92 -9.72
CA SER A 253 -23.18 -12.53 -11.03
C SER A 253 -21.86 -12.98 -11.63
N LYS A 254 -21.84 -14.19 -12.21
CA LYS A 254 -20.72 -14.73 -12.98
C LYS A 254 -20.69 -14.24 -14.44
N ASP A 255 -21.56 -13.30 -14.81
CA ASP A 255 -21.57 -12.70 -16.15
C ASP A 255 -20.33 -11.81 -16.37
N GLU A 256 -19.36 -12.33 -17.11
CA GLU A 256 -18.10 -11.65 -17.40
C GLU A 256 -18.26 -10.44 -18.34
N SER A 257 -19.38 -10.33 -19.06
CA SER A 257 -19.61 -9.25 -20.05
C SER A 257 -19.62 -7.86 -19.41
N TYR A 258 -19.97 -7.75 -18.13
CA TYR A 258 -19.87 -6.51 -17.37
C TYR A 258 -18.42 -6.06 -17.18
N ALA A 259 -17.48 -6.98 -16.99
CA ALA A 259 -16.09 -6.65 -16.74
C ALA A 259 -15.44 -5.98 -17.96
N GLU A 260 -15.76 -6.46 -19.17
CA GLU A 260 -15.29 -5.88 -20.43
C GLU A 260 -15.75 -4.43 -20.59
N ARG A 261 -17.05 -4.16 -20.38
CA ARG A 261 -17.64 -2.80 -20.45
C ARG A 261 -17.00 -1.83 -19.46
N LEU A 262 -16.53 -2.33 -18.32
CA LEU A 262 -15.90 -1.56 -17.27
C LEU A 262 -14.37 -1.42 -17.44
N ASN A 263 -13.81 -2.05 -18.49
CA ASN A 263 -12.37 -2.20 -18.70
C ASN A 263 -11.68 -2.71 -17.42
N ALA A 264 -12.28 -3.77 -16.86
CA ALA A 264 -11.85 -4.43 -15.65
C ALA A 264 -11.57 -5.91 -15.95
N LYS A 265 -10.59 -6.49 -15.25
CA LYS A 265 -10.35 -7.93 -15.30
C LYS A 265 -11.36 -8.65 -14.39
N PHE A 266 -12.09 -9.61 -14.94
CA PHE A 266 -12.95 -10.48 -14.13
C PHE A 266 -12.10 -11.45 -13.30
N ILE A 267 -12.50 -11.67 -12.05
CA ILE A 267 -11.94 -12.71 -11.19
C ILE A 267 -13.06 -13.38 -10.40
N GLU A 268 -12.94 -14.69 -10.22
CA GLU A 268 -13.79 -15.46 -9.32
C GLU A 268 -13.09 -15.63 -7.96
N VAL A 269 -13.78 -15.26 -6.89
CA VAL A 269 -13.28 -15.38 -5.51
C VAL A 269 -14.21 -16.29 -4.72
N ASP A 270 -13.90 -17.58 -4.78
CA ASP A 270 -14.61 -18.66 -4.08
C ASP A 270 -14.01 -18.90 -2.69
N GLU A 271 -14.10 -17.86 -1.83
CA GLU A 271 -13.61 -17.90 -0.46
C GLU A 271 -14.79 -17.66 0.49
N GLU A 272 -15.10 -18.64 1.35
CA GLU A 272 -16.16 -18.51 2.34
C GLU A 272 -15.81 -17.48 3.42
N ASN A 273 -14.53 -17.24 3.69
CA ASN A 273 -14.08 -16.26 4.68
C ASN A 273 -13.94 -14.88 4.03
N GLU A 274 -14.67 -13.87 4.52
CA GLU A 274 -14.66 -12.52 3.93
C GLU A 274 -13.29 -11.82 3.98
N ILE A 275 -12.44 -12.16 4.95
CA ILE A 275 -11.07 -11.63 5.04
C ILE A 275 -10.22 -12.22 3.92
N LEU A 276 -10.25 -13.55 3.75
CA LEU A 276 -9.53 -14.23 2.68
C LEU A 276 -10.04 -13.77 1.31
N ALA A 277 -11.36 -13.65 1.14
CA ALA A 277 -11.96 -13.11 -0.06
C ALA A 277 -11.45 -11.70 -0.37
N ALA A 278 -11.46 -10.79 0.62
CA ALA A 278 -10.92 -9.43 0.44
C ALA A 278 -9.42 -9.44 0.12
N GLU A 279 -8.63 -10.32 0.74
CA GLU A 279 -7.21 -10.48 0.42
C GLU A 279 -6.98 -10.91 -1.03
N ARG A 280 -7.76 -11.87 -1.55
CA ARG A 280 -7.70 -12.31 -2.95
C ARG A 280 -8.03 -11.18 -3.91
N VAL A 281 -9.08 -10.40 -3.61
CA VAL A 281 -9.44 -9.21 -4.40
C VAL A 281 -8.28 -8.21 -4.42
N VAL A 282 -7.65 -7.94 -3.27
CA VAL A 282 -6.51 -7.02 -3.18
C VAL A 282 -5.29 -7.52 -3.95
N GLU A 283 -5.01 -8.82 -3.93
CA GLU A 283 -3.90 -9.40 -4.71
C GLU A 283 -4.16 -9.28 -6.21
N ALA A 284 -5.36 -9.63 -6.66
CA ALA A 284 -5.74 -9.54 -8.07
C ALA A 284 -5.74 -8.10 -8.61
N TYR A 285 -5.91 -7.09 -7.74
CA TYR A 285 -5.78 -5.69 -8.11
C TYR A 285 -4.39 -5.33 -8.66
N ALA A 286 -3.36 -6.16 -8.44
CA ALA A 286 -2.07 -6.04 -9.12
C ALA A 286 -2.18 -6.09 -10.66
N GLU A 287 -3.30 -6.57 -11.22
CA GLU A 287 -3.56 -6.63 -12.66
C GLU A 287 -4.24 -5.38 -13.25
N GLY A 288 -4.57 -4.41 -12.40
CA GLY A 288 -5.29 -3.20 -12.74
C GLY A 288 -6.66 -3.17 -12.09
N ARG A 289 -7.60 -2.48 -12.73
CA ARG A 289 -9.00 -2.50 -12.33
C ARG A 289 -9.56 -3.92 -12.47
N ILE A 290 -10.28 -4.37 -11.45
CA ILE A 290 -10.89 -5.70 -11.42
C ILE A 290 -12.38 -5.64 -11.11
N MET A 291 -13.10 -6.67 -11.56
CA MET A 291 -14.45 -7.01 -11.18
C MET A 291 -14.42 -8.39 -10.52
N ALA A 292 -14.69 -8.45 -9.22
CA ALA A 292 -14.60 -9.70 -8.48
C ALA A 292 -15.99 -10.27 -8.16
N PHE A 293 -16.22 -11.49 -8.60
CA PHE A 293 -17.34 -12.28 -8.14
C PHE A 293 -17.07 -12.81 -6.73
N THR A 294 -18.02 -12.64 -5.82
CA THR A 294 -18.01 -13.29 -4.50
C THR A 294 -19.42 -13.35 -3.91
N TYR A 295 -19.75 -14.47 -3.27
CA TYR A 295 -21.01 -14.62 -2.54
C TYR A 295 -21.15 -13.68 -1.33
N LYS A 296 -20.03 -13.10 -0.86
CA LYS A 296 -19.96 -12.17 0.28
C LYS A 296 -19.70 -10.72 -0.16
N LYS A 297 -20.30 -10.29 -1.28
CA LYS A 297 -19.99 -8.97 -1.91
C LYS A 297 -20.14 -7.79 -0.96
N ASN A 298 -21.09 -7.82 -0.03
CA ASN A 298 -21.34 -6.72 0.91
C ASN A 298 -20.30 -6.65 2.03
N GLU A 299 -19.93 -7.80 2.60
CA GLU A 299 -18.91 -7.94 3.64
C GLU A 299 -17.55 -7.54 3.07
N VAL A 300 -17.19 -8.12 1.92
CA VAL A 300 -15.94 -7.80 1.21
C VAL A 300 -15.90 -6.32 0.83
N ALA A 301 -17.00 -5.73 0.35
CA ALA A 301 -17.06 -4.30 0.06
C ALA A 301 -16.72 -3.44 1.28
N ARG A 302 -17.22 -3.81 2.47
CA ARG A 302 -16.95 -3.06 3.71
C ARG A 302 -15.46 -3.10 4.06
N ILE A 303 -14.83 -4.25 3.93
CA ILE A 303 -13.40 -4.44 4.19
C ILE A 303 -12.56 -3.60 3.22
N LEU A 304 -12.84 -3.71 1.92
CA LEU A 304 -12.11 -2.99 0.88
C LEU A 304 -12.28 -1.46 0.99
N LYS A 305 -13.48 -0.98 1.34
CA LYS A 305 -13.71 0.44 1.64
C LYS A 305 -12.87 0.92 2.84
N ASN A 306 -12.72 0.09 3.89
CA ASN A 306 -11.83 0.40 5.01
C ASN A 306 -10.36 0.48 4.59
N MET A 307 -9.96 -0.31 3.58
CA MET A 307 -8.62 -0.28 2.97
C MET A 307 -8.40 0.90 2.01
N GLY A 308 -9.40 1.78 1.85
CA GLY A 308 -9.30 3.01 1.08
C GLY A 308 -9.75 2.92 -0.38
N PHE A 309 -10.19 1.75 -0.85
CA PHE A 309 -10.74 1.59 -2.20
C PHE A 309 -12.05 2.35 -2.40
N ASP A 310 -12.30 2.73 -3.64
CA ASP A 310 -13.65 2.96 -4.12
C ASP A 310 -14.22 1.66 -4.63
N VAL A 311 -15.34 1.23 -4.06
CA VAL A 311 -15.94 -0.07 -4.35
C VAL A 311 -17.35 0.14 -4.84
N VAL A 312 -17.59 -0.26 -6.09
CA VAL A 312 -18.90 -0.30 -6.71
C VAL A 312 -19.40 -1.74 -6.61
N VAL A 313 -20.57 -1.93 -6.00
CA VAL A 313 -21.22 -3.23 -5.94
C VAL A 313 -22.25 -3.24 -7.06
N ILE A 314 -22.16 -4.25 -7.93
CA ILE A 314 -23.04 -4.49 -9.07
C ILE A 314 -24.03 -5.58 -8.69
#